data_AF-A0A1S6HIL7-F1
#
_entry.id   AF-A0A1S6HIL7-F1
#
_cell.length_a   1.000
_cell.length_b   1.000
_cell.length_c   1.000
_cell.angle_alpha   90.00
_cell.angle_beta   90.00
_cell.angle_gamma   90.00
#
_symmetry.space_group_name_H-M   'P 1'
#
loop_
_entity.id
_entity.type
_entity.pdbx_description
1 polymer ?
#
loop_
_entity_poly.entity_id
_entity_poly.type
_entity_poly.pdbx_seq_one_letter_code
_entity_poly.pdbx_strand_id
1 'polypeptide(L)'
;MPPLTAIEPSFNLEIYIDRATLPTIQQIAMIVANKSPHKKLIYWSRHPLTDRELLKCINGESCCSIDNIHHRVTELLSSYDNCHVTIYGNTYWSKDIARLIRRISKLPGINIKKLELIDDGSSEYQKMYTWESLGLSAQIKSLTQGQNNLQNYISGSSNRIVRFLTGKSNKLPRSIESIFNWHQLFPTTYHMLRMDYLEKPELKQLKKHLMGNTKQINGTTYQTTRLHRNKSYCLIN
;
A
#
# COMPACT_ATOMS: atom_id res chain seq x y z
N MET A 1 5.32 29.27 32.36
CA MET A 1 4.88 28.90 30.99
C MET A 1 5.62 27.64 30.59
N PRO A 2 4.95 26.53 30.26
CA PRO A 2 5.63 25.41 29.62
C PRO A 2 6.15 25.87 28.23
N PRO A 3 7.32 25.40 27.77
CA PRO A 3 7.81 25.76 26.46
C PRO A 3 6.84 25.23 25.40
N LEU A 4 6.46 26.10 24.47
CA LEU A 4 5.86 25.71 23.20
C LEU A 4 6.87 24.79 22.50
N THR A 5 6.64 23.48 22.53
CA THR A 5 7.36 22.54 21.68
C THR A 5 7.09 22.96 20.23
N ALA A 6 8.10 23.57 19.60
CA ALA A 6 8.09 23.81 18.17
C ALA A 6 7.83 22.47 17.49
N ILE A 7 6.68 22.35 16.82
CA ILE A 7 6.38 21.18 16.00
C ILE A 7 7.34 21.30 14.82
N GLU A 8 8.40 20.49 14.81
CA GLU A 8 9.31 20.44 13.67
C GLU A 8 8.49 20.19 12.39
N PRO A 9 8.73 20.96 11.31
CA PRO A 9 7.96 20.80 10.09
C PRO A 9 8.17 19.39 9.53
N SER A 10 7.11 18.57 9.56
CA SER A 10 7.14 17.21 9.02
C SER A 10 6.85 17.22 7.52
N PHE A 11 7.70 16.57 6.73
CA PHE A 11 7.43 16.34 5.31
C PHE A 11 6.44 15.18 5.13
N ASN A 12 5.37 15.39 4.39
CA ASN A 12 4.35 14.37 4.14
C ASN A 12 4.44 13.89 2.68
N LEU A 13 4.58 12.58 2.49
CA LEU A 13 4.73 11.93 1.20
C LEU A 13 3.64 10.86 1.00
N GLU A 14 2.98 10.93 -0.14
CA GLU A 14 2.03 9.90 -0.60
C GLU A 14 2.64 9.13 -1.77
N ILE A 15 2.63 7.80 -1.67
CA ILE A 15 3.27 6.92 -2.65
C ILE A 15 2.21 6.01 -3.25
N TYR A 16 2.11 5.99 -4.57
CA TYR A 16 1.13 5.20 -5.31
C TYR A 16 1.83 4.18 -6.19
N ILE A 17 1.63 2.89 -5.92
CA ILE A 17 2.29 1.79 -6.62
C ILE A 17 1.25 0.78 -7.10
N ASP A 18 1.16 0.56 -8.41
CA ASP A 18 0.33 -0.51 -8.96
C ASP A 18 0.89 -1.09 -10.27
N ARG A 19 0.60 -2.36 -10.49
CA ARG A 19 0.88 -3.09 -11.73
C ARG A 19 -0.37 -3.44 -12.54
N ALA A 20 -1.54 -3.34 -11.93
CA ALA A 20 -2.81 -3.69 -12.55
C ALA A 20 -3.60 -2.42 -12.91
N THR A 21 -4.92 -2.55 -13.00
CA THR A 21 -5.82 -1.47 -13.38
C THR A 21 -6.81 -1.15 -12.26
N LEU A 22 -7.36 -2.15 -11.56
CA LEU A 22 -8.34 -1.91 -10.50
C LEU A 22 -7.74 -1.04 -9.36
N PRO A 23 -6.57 -1.36 -8.79
CA PRO A 23 -5.96 -0.49 -7.78
C PRO A 23 -5.62 0.89 -8.34
N THR A 24 -5.08 0.99 -9.55
CA THR A 24 -4.79 2.28 -10.20
C THR A 24 -6.05 3.16 -10.26
N ILE A 25 -7.18 2.62 -10.70
CA ILE A 25 -8.45 3.34 -10.80
C ILE A 25 -8.95 3.79 -9.43
N GLN A 26 -8.84 2.95 -8.41
CA GLN A 26 -9.18 3.32 -7.03
C GLN A 26 -8.23 4.37 -6.44
N GLN A 27 -6.93 4.27 -6.72
CA GLN A 27 -5.93 5.26 -6.32
C GLN A 27 -6.21 6.63 -6.93
N ILE A 28 -6.59 6.69 -8.21
CA ILE A 28 -7.04 7.93 -8.86
C ILE A 28 -8.26 8.50 -8.13
N ALA A 29 -9.27 7.67 -7.84
CA ALA A 29 -10.45 8.13 -7.11
C ALA A 29 -10.09 8.68 -5.71
N MET A 30 -9.16 8.04 -5.00
CA MET A 30 -8.65 8.52 -3.70
C MET A 30 -7.90 9.84 -3.81
N ILE A 31 -7.06 10.03 -4.83
CA ILE A 31 -6.36 11.30 -5.08
C ILE A 31 -7.38 12.43 -5.27
N VAL A 32 -8.39 12.19 -6.11
CA VAL A 32 -9.44 13.19 -6.41
C VAL A 32 -10.31 13.49 -5.19
N ALA A 33 -10.66 12.47 -4.40
CA ALA A 33 -11.51 12.62 -3.21
C ALA A 33 -10.78 13.32 -2.06
N ASN A 34 -9.53 12.96 -1.79
CA ASN A 34 -8.79 13.46 -0.64
C ASN A 34 -8.28 14.90 -0.83
N LYS A 35 -8.02 15.32 -2.08
CA LYS A 35 -7.48 16.66 -2.43
C LYS A 35 -6.29 17.09 -1.56
N SER A 36 -5.48 16.12 -1.15
CA SER A 36 -4.32 16.36 -0.29
C SER A 36 -3.28 17.23 -1.00
N PRO A 37 -2.69 18.24 -0.33
CA PRO A 37 -1.63 19.06 -0.90
C PRO A 37 -0.27 18.36 -0.89
N HIS A 38 -0.15 17.20 -0.23
CA HIS A 38 1.12 16.50 -0.07
C HIS A 38 1.72 16.06 -1.41
N LYS A 39 3.06 15.98 -1.44
CA LYS A 39 3.81 15.48 -2.60
C LYS A 39 3.41 14.03 -2.88
N LYS A 40 3.20 13.70 -4.15
CA LYS A 40 2.83 12.36 -4.62
C LYS A 40 3.91 11.80 -5.52
N LEU A 41 4.39 10.59 -5.24
CA LEU A 41 5.21 9.80 -6.17
C LEU A 41 4.38 8.64 -6.69
N ILE A 42 4.25 8.54 -8.01
CA ILE A 42 3.29 7.65 -8.66
C ILE A 42 4.00 6.71 -9.63
N TYR A 43 3.74 5.41 -9.48
CA TYR A 43 4.12 4.38 -10.45
C TYR A 43 2.91 3.50 -10.74
N TRP A 44 2.39 3.61 -11.96
CA TRP A 44 1.30 2.78 -12.48
C TRP A 44 1.73 2.10 -13.77
N SER A 45 1.98 0.79 -13.73
CA SER A 45 2.55 0.07 -14.86
C SER A 45 1.68 0.09 -16.11
N ARG A 46 0.35 0.02 -15.96
CA ARG A 46 -0.60 -0.04 -17.09
C ARG A 46 -1.11 1.33 -17.54
N HIS A 47 -0.98 2.34 -16.67
CA HIS A 47 -1.44 3.69 -16.93
C HIS A 47 -0.37 4.72 -16.54
N PRO A 48 0.80 4.74 -17.20
CA PRO A 48 1.82 5.74 -16.92
C PRO A 48 1.25 7.16 -17.07
N LEU A 49 1.38 7.97 -16.03
CA LEU A 49 0.89 9.34 -16.03
C LEU A 49 1.95 10.27 -16.65
N THR A 50 1.71 10.77 -17.86
CA THR A 50 2.66 11.59 -18.62
C THR A 50 2.26 13.05 -18.76
N ASP A 51 0.99 13.37 -18.49
CA ASP A 51 0.48 14.75 -18.52
C ASP A 51 1.08 15.58 -17.37
N ARG A 52 1.91 16.56 -17.74
CA ARG A 52 2.61 17.42 -16.79
C ARG A 52 1.70 18.39 -16.06
N GLU A 53 0.65 18.89 -16.71
CA GLU A 53 -0.28 19.84 -16.07
C GLU A 53 -1.14 19.09 -15.06
N LEU A 54 -1.59 17.89 -15.40
CA LEU A 54 -2.30 17.02 -14.46
C LEU A 54 -1.43 16.65 -13.25
N LEU A 55 -0.16 16.32 -13.47
CA LEU A 55 0.80 16.05 -12.40
C LEU A 55 1.01 17.27 -11.49
N LYS A 56 1.15 18.47 -12.06
CA LYS A 56 1.25 19.71 -11.27
C LYS A 56 0.01 19.93 -10.40
N CYS A 57 -1.19 19.74 -10.96
CA CYS A 57 -2.46 19.92 -10.24
C CYS A 57 -2.60 19.03 -8.99
N ILE A 58 -1.93 17.89 -8.95
CA ILE A 58 -1.98 16.96 -7.80
C ILE A 58 -0.71 16.97 -6.95
N ASN A 59 0.22 17.90 -7.19
CA ASN A 59 1.57 17.89 -6.61
C ASN A 59 2.28 16.53 -6.81
N GLY A 60 2.16 15.99 -8.01
CA GLY A 60 2.58 14.65 -8.39
C GLY A 60 3.85 14.62 -9.21
N GLU A 61 4.53 13.47 -9.16
CA GLU A 61 5.64 13.12 -10.02
C GLU A 61 5.51 11.64 -10.39
N SER A 62 5.63 11.35 -11.69
CA SER A 62 5.46 10.02 -12.26
C SER A 62 6.81 9.33 -12.41
N CYS A 63 6.87 8.07 -12.02
CA CYS A 63 8.03 7.20 -12.12
C CYS A 63 7.77 6.12 -13.17
N CYS A 64 8.80 5.73 -13.93
CA CYS A 64 8.65 4.83 -15.08
C CYS A 64 8.76 3.34 -14.73
N SER A 65 9.28 3.00 -13.55
CA SER A 65 9.47 1.62 -13.11
C SER A 65 9.43 1.49 -11.59
N ILE A 66 9.26 0.25 -11.11
CA ILE A 66 9.24 -0.02 -9.67
C ILE A 66 10.58 0.31 -8.99
N ASP A 67 11.70 0.09 -9.66
CA ASP A 67 13.01 0.42 -9.09
C ASP A 67 13.29 1.93 -9.15
N ASN A 68 12.78 2.63 -10.17
CA ASN A 68 12.85 4.08 -10.26
C ASN A 68 12.05 4.77 -9.14
N ILE A 69 10.80 4.35 -8.86
CA ILE A 69 10.05 4.92 -7.73
C ILE A 69 10.72 4.63 -6.38
N HIS A 70 11.27 3.43 -6.17
CA HIS A 70 11.99 3.14 -4.94
C HIS A 70 13.23 4.03 -4.76
N HIS A 71 13.99 4.26 -5.85
CA HIS A 71 15.14 5.15 -5.82
C HIS A 71 14.70 6.59 -5.51
N ARG A 72 13.69 7.07 -6.22
CA ARG A 72 13.20 8.45 -6.08
C ARG A 72 12.62 8.75 -4.70
N VAL A 73 11.86 7.81 -4.14
CA VAL A 73 11.37 7.92 -2.75
C VAL A 73 12.55 8.01 -1.78
N THR A 74 13.57 7.15 -1.93
CA THR A 74 14.73 7.14 -1.04
C THR A 74 15.49 8.46 -1.11
N GLU A 75 15.75 8.95 -2.32
CA GLU A 75 16.40 10.24 -2.57
C GLU A 75 15.61 11.39 -1.93
N LEU A 76 14.30 11.47 -2.21
CA LEU A 76 13.45 12.54 -1.69
C LEU A 76 13.39 12.55 -0.16
N LEU A 77 13.21 11.39 0.46
CA LEU A 77 13.10 11.27 1.92
C LEU A 77 14.44 11.54 2.63
N SER A 78 15.58 11.37 1.96
CA SER A 78 16.90 11.66 2.56
C SER A 78 17.16 13.14 2.77
N SER A 79 16.34 14.02 2.17
CA SER A 79 16.46 15.47 2.27
C SER A 79 15.67 16.10 3.42
N TYR A 80 15.02 15.29 4.26
CA TYR A 80 14.15 15.76 5.35
C TYR A 80 14.39 14.95 6.62
N ASP A 81 14.42 15.65 7.76
CA ASP A 81 14.69 15.02 9.06
C ASP A 81 13.50 14.25 9.62
N ASN A 82 12.27 14.69 9.35
CA ASN A 82 11.05 14.03 9.79
C ASN A 82 10.08 13.84 8.64
N CYS A 83 9.80 12.59 8.32
CA CYS A 83 8.91 12.23 7.22
C CYS A 83 7.72 11.41 7.68
N HIS A 84 6.58 11.66 7.05
CA HIS A 84 5.34 10.93 7.23
C HIS A 84 4.92 10.36 5.88
N VAL A 85 4.89 9.03 5.80
CA VAL A 85 4.69 8.32 4.52
C VAL A 85 3.38 7.54 4.56
N THR A 86 2.53 7.79 3.57
CA THR A 86 1.35 6.98 3.28
C THR A 86 1.57 6.25 1.97
N ILE A 87 1.36 4.92 1.96
CA ILE A 87 1.59 4.10 0.78
C ILE A 87 0.27 3.49 0.32
N TYR A 88 -0.12 3.82 -0.90
CA TYR A 88 -1.22 3.22 -1.63
C TYR A 88 -0.67 2.17 -2.57
N GLY A 89 -1.19 0.95 -2.45
CA GLY A 89 -0.64 -0.16 -3.21
C GLY A 89 -1.63 -1.26 -3.52
N ASN A 90 -1.14 -2.24 -4.25
CA ASN A 90 -1.91 -3.41 -4.66
C ASN A 90 -1.67 -4.56 -3.67
N THR A 91 -2.74 -5.16 -3.14
CA THR A 91 -2.70 -6.24 -2.14
C THR A 91 -1.89 -7.44 -2.64
N TYR A 92 -2.24 -7.98 -3.81
CA TYR A 92 -1.54 -9.11 -4.43
C TYR A 92 -0.06 -8.81 -4.73
N TRP A 93 0.26 -7.57 -5.11
CA TRP A 93 1.63 -7.12 -5.41
C TRP A 93 2.34 -6.46 -4.23
N SER A 94 1.85 -6.62 -3.00
CA SER A 94 2.39 -5.94 -1.81
C SER A 94 3.86 -6.24 -1.50
N LYS A 95 4.47 -7.25 -2.13
CA LYS A 95 5.94 -7.44 -2.11
C LYS A 95 6.70 -6.20 -2.61
N ASP A 96 6.16 -5.45 -3.55
CA ASP A 96 6.78 -4.20 -4.02
C ASP A 96 6.83 -3.17 -2.89
N ILE A 97 5.74 -3.06 -2.12
CA ILE A 97 5.66 -2.23 -0.90
C ILE A 97 6.66 -2.72 0.15
N ALA A 98 6.81 -4.03 0.33
CA ALA A 98 7.80 -4.60 1.26
C ALA A 98 9.23 -4.25 0.88
N ARG A 99 9.55 -4.24 -0.42
CA ARG A 99 10.87 -3.79 -0.92
C ARG A 99 11.09 -2.32 -0.65
N LEU A 100 10.07 -1.48 -0.85
CA LEU A 100 10.13 -0.05 -0.57
C LEU A 100 10.36 0.20 0.92
N ILE A 101 9.49 -0.34 1.78
CA ILE A 101 9.57 -0.15 3.23
C ILE A 101 10.93 -0.59 3.76
N ARG A 102 11.44 -1.75 3.33
CA ARG A 102 12.79 -2.22 3.70
C ARG A 102 13.92 -1.25 3.32
N ARG A 103 13.76 -0.49 2.24
CA ARG A 103 14.75 0.51 1.82
C ARG A 103 14.65 1.76 2.69
N ILE A 104 13.45 2.31 2.84
CA ILE A 104 13.23 3.58 3.55
C ILE A 104 13.30 3.46 5.06
N SER A 105 13.08 2.27 5.64
CA SER A 105 13.21 2.02 7.08
C SER A 105 14.65 2.15 7.61
N LYS A 106 15.63 2.28 6.71
CA LYS A 106 17.03 2.55 7.05
C LYS A 106 17.35 4.03 7.17
N LEU A 107 16.46 4.89 6.68
CA LEU A 107 16.61 6.34 6.79
C LEU A 107 16.10 6.77 8.17
N PRO A 108 16.79 7.70 8.86
CA PRO A 108 16.30 8.25 10.11
C PRO A 108 15.01 9.05 9.90
N GLY A 109 14.18 9.15 10.94
CA GLY A 109 13.02 10.04 10.94
C GLY A 109 11.84 9.66 10.04
N ILE A 110 11.86 8.47 9.44
CA ILE A 110 10.74 7.98 8.61
C ILE A 110 9.66 7.33 9.47
N ASN A 111 8.44 7.85 9.39
CA ASN A 111 7.25 7.27 9.97
C ASN A 111 6.28 6.80 8.87
N ILE A 112 6.02 5.50 8.80
CA ILE A 112 4.97 4.95 7.92
C ILE A 112 3.62 5.14 8.60
N LYS A 113 2.91 6.20 8.21
CA LYS A 113 1.61 6.56 8.82
C LYS A 113 0.53 5.57 8.48
N LYS A 114 0.46 5.13 7.22
CA LYS A 114 -0.62 4.25 6.76
C LYS A 114 -0.28 3.49 5.48
N LEU A 115 -0.81 2.28 5.38
CA LEU A 115 -0.88 1.49 4.15
C LEU A 115 -2.34 1.37 3.68
N GLU A 116 -2.57 1.64 2.40
CA GLU A 116 -3.87 1.53 1.75
C GLU A 116 -3.75 0.49 0.63
N LEU A 117 -4.12 -0.76 0.93
CA LEU A 117 -3.89 -1.92 0.08
C LEU A 117 -5.17 -2.28 -0.65
N ILE A 118 -5.17 -2.22 -1.98
CA ILE A 118 -6.35 -2.40 -2.81
C ILE A 118 -6.21 -3.70 -3.60
N ASP A 119 -7.27 -4.50 -3.63
CA ASP A 119 -7.27 -5.77 -4.37
C ASP A 119 -6.96 -5.57 -5.86
N ASP A 120 -6.11 -6.45 -6.40
CA ASP A 120 -5.76 -6.56 -7.81
C ASP A 120 -6.99 -6.95 -8.66
N GLY A 121 -7.79 -7.89 -8.14
CA GLY A 121 -8.95 -8.44 -8.81
C GLY A 121 -9.30 -9.80 -8.23
N SER A 122 -9.50 -10.81 -9.08
CA SER A 122 -9.85 -12.17 -8.65
C SER A 122 -8.68 -12.95 -8.02
N SER A 123 -7.44 -12.47 -8.17
CA SER A 123 -6.23 -13.15 -7.69
C SER A 123 -6.27 -13.42 -6.18
N GLU A 124 -6.63 -12.41 -5.38
CA GLU A 124 -6.77 -12.54 -3.93
C GLU A 124 -7.85 -13.55 -3.55
N TYR A 125 -8.98 -13.55 -4.25
CA TYR A 125 -10.10 -14.46 -4.03
C TYR A 125 -9.76 -15.90 -4.38
N GLN A 126 -9.00 -16.12 -5.46
CA GLN A 126 -8.49 -17.46 -5.78
C GLN A 126 -7.57 -17.98 -4.68
N LYS A 127 -6.73 -17.09 -4.10
CA LYS A 127 -5.88 -17.46 -2.95
C LYS A 127 -6.71 -17.75 -1.71
N MET A 128 -7.76 -16.96 -1.46
CA MET A 128 -8.68 -17.21 -0.34
C MET A 128 -9.38 -18.56 -0.52
N TYR A 129 -9.88 -18.86 -1.72
CA TYR A 129 -10.49 -20.14 -2.04
C TYR A 129 -9.56 -21.34 -1.81
N THR A 130 -8.28 -21.23 -2.17
CA THR A 130 -7.32 -22.30 -1.86
C THR A 130 -7.06 -22.39 -0.36
N TRP A 131 -6.94 -21.25 0.32
CA TRP A 131 -6.62 -21.18 1.74
C TRP A 131 -7.79 -21.63 2.64
N GLU A 132 -9.05 -21.43 2.22
CA GLU A 132 -10.25 -21.82 2.98
C GLU A 132 -10.35 -23.34 3.17
N SER A 133 -9.68 -24.14 2.33
CA SER A 133 -9.58 -25.60 2.47
C SER A 133 -8.71 -26.05 3.66
N LEU A 134 -7.90 -25.16 4.24
CA LEU A 134 -7.08 -25.47 5.40
C LEU A 134 -7.93 -25.63 6.66
N GLY A 135 -7.65 -26.64 7.47
CA GLY A 135 -8.24 -26.75 8.81
C GLY A 135 -7.84 -25.59 9.73
N LEU A 136 -8.66 -25.30 10.75
CA LEU A 136 -8.50 -24.14 11.64
C LEU A 136 -7.08 -23.97 12.22
N SER A 137 -6.48 -25.06 12.73
CA SER A 137 -5.12 -25.01 13.29
C SER A 137 -4.07 -24.62 12.23
N ALA A 138 -4.22 -25.13 11.00
CA ALA A 138 -3.33 -24.80 9.89
C ALA A 138 -3.52 -23.34 9.43
N GLN A 139 -4.75 -22.82 9.43
CA GLN A 139 -5.04 -21.41 9.14
C GLN A 139 -4.36 -20.46 10.14
N ILE A 140 -4.48 -20.73 11.45
CA ILE A 140 -3.84 -19.93 12.50
C ILE A 140 -2.31 -19.96 12.36
N LYS A 141 -1.74 -21.16 12.17
CA LYS A 141 -0.30 -21.33 11.98
C LYS A 141 0.18 -20.61 10.73
N SER A 142 -0.57 -20.69 9.63
CA SER A 142 -0.28 -20.01 8.37
C SER A 142 -0.17 -18.50 8.57
N LEU A 143 -1.18 -17.86 9.19
CA LEU A 143 -1.17 -16.42 9.47
C LEU A 143 0.01 -16.01 10.37
N THR A 144 0.25 -16.76 11.44
CA THR A 144 1.36 -16.49 12.37
C THR A 144 2.72 -16.58 11.66
N GLN A 145 2.91 -17.60 10.83
CA GLN A 145 4.14 -17.77 10.07
C GLN A 145 4.29 -16.69 8.99
N GLY A 146 3.20 -16.29 8.35
CA GLY A 146 3.17 -15.17 7.40
C GLY A 146 3.62 -13.85 8.01
N GLN A 147 3.15 -13.53 9.22
CA GLN A 147 3.58 -12.33 9.96
C GLN A 147 5.09 -12.35 10.22
N ASN A 148 5.61 -13.46 10.75
CA ASN A 148 7.03 -13.61 11.02
C ASN A 148 7.86 -13.49 9.73
N ASN A 149 7.39 -14.08 8.63
CA ASN A 149 8.05 -13.99 7.33
C ASN A 149 8.08 -12.54 6.81
N LEU A 150 6.98 -11.79 6.94
CA LEU A 150 6.90 -10.39 6.56
C LEU A 150 7.86 -9.53 7.39
N GLN A 151 7.85 -9.70 8.72
CA GLN A 151 8.75 -8.98 9.62
C GLN A 151 10.22 -9.27 9.32
N ASN A 152 10.58 -10.54 9.11
CA ASN A 152 11.93 -10.97 8.73
C ASN A 152 12.34 -10.45 7.35
N TYR A 153 11.40 -10.33 6.42
CA TYR A 153 11.67 -9.75 5.10
C TYR A 153 12.00 -8.26 5.20
N ILE A 154 11.19 -7.49 5.95
CA ILE A 154 11.30 -6.04 6.09
C ILE A 154 12.53 -5.63 6.91
N SER A 155 12.77 -6.28 8.05
CA SER A 155 13.97 -6.05 8.88
C SER A 155 15.28 -6.34 8.12
N GLY A 156 15.19 -7.06 7.01
CA GLY A 156 16.35 -7.38 6.21
C GLY A 156 17.21 -8.49 6.81
N SER A 157 16.66 -9.24 7.78
CA SER A 157 17.17 -10.49 8.38
C SER A 157 17.26 -11.65 7.37
N SER A 158 17.52 -11.35 6.10
CA SER A 158 17.94 -12.32 5.11
C SER A 158 19.40 -12.67 5.39
N ASN A 159 19.61 -13.82 6.02
CA ASN A 159 20.94 -14.39 6.19
C ASN A 159 21.61 -14.52 4.81
N ARG A 160 22.53 -13.61 4.50
CA ARG A 160 23.30 -13.59 3.24
C ARG A 160 23.98 -14.94 3.02
N ILE A 161 24.41 -15.55 4.13
CA ILE A 161 24.98 -16.89 4.25
C ILE A 161 23.94 -17.97 3.87
N VAL A 162 22.73 -17.94 4.42
CA VAL A 162 21.67 -18.91 4.06
C VAL A 162 21.30 -18.79 2.59
N ARG A 163 21.21 -17.57 2.04
CA ARG A 163 20.95 -17.37 0.60
C ARG A 163 22.09 -17.94 -0.26
N PHE A 164 23.33 -17.74 0.16
CA PHE A 164 24.52 -18.25 -0.53
C PHE A 164 24.58 -19.79 -0.48
N LEU A 165 24.33 -20.38 0.69
CA LEU A 165 24.41 -21.83 0.91
C LEU A 165 23.23 -22.62 0.35
N THR A 166 22.02 -22.04 0.37
CA THR A 166 20.79 -22.79 0.03
C THR A 166 20.14 -22.34 -1.28
N GLY A 167 20.60 -21.24 -1.88
CA GLY A 167 19.92 -20.58 -3.01
C GLY A 167 18.54 -19.98 -2.66
N LYS A 168 18.05 -20.15 -1.42
CA LYS A 168 16.75 -19.65 -0.97
C LYS A 168 16.93 -18.23 -0.45
N SER A 169 16.46 -17.23 -1.21
CA SER A 169 16.28 -15.88 -0.66
C SER A 169 15.04 -15.85 0.24
N ASN A 170 14.99 -14.92 1.21
CA ASN A 170 13.73 -14.55 1.87
C ASN A 170 12.78 -14.05 0.77
N LYS A 171 12.02 -14.95 0.15
CA LYS A 171 10.96 -14.62 -0.78
C LYS A 171 9.72 -14.41 0.07
N LEU A 172 9.12 -13.23 -0.03
CA LEU A 172 7.74 -13.04 0.41
C LEU A 172 6.82 -13.65 -0.68
N PRO A 173 6.14 -14.77 -0.42
CA PRO A 173 5.24 -15.37 -1.40
C PRO A 173 3.98 -14.52 -1.60
N ARG A 174 3.23 -14.77 -2.68
CA ARG A 174 1.90 -14.17 -2.92
C ARG A 174 0.80 -15.09 -2.41
N SER A 175 0.89 -15.44 -1.13
CA SER A 175 -0.07 -16.26 -0.41
C SER A 175 -0.86 -15.40 0.58
N ILE A 176 -2.00 -15.91 1.03
CA ILE A 176 -2.92 -15.21 1.95
C ILE A 176 -2.17 -14.70 3.18
N GLU A 177 -1.37 -15.55 3.80
CA GLU A 177 -0.61 -15.19 4.99
C GLU A 177 0.48 -14.14 4.74
N SER A 178 0.92 -13.94 3.49
CA SER A 178 1.90 -12.89 3.20
C SER A 178 1.26 -11.55 2.85
N ILE A 179 0.11 -11.57 2.17
CA ILE A 179 -0.56 -10.35 1.73
C ILE A 179 -1.53 -9.78 2.78
N PHE A 180 -2.00 -10.58 3.75
CA PHE A 180 -2.97 -10.16 4.77
C PHE A 180 -2.40 -9.97 6.18
N ASN A 181 -1.09 -9.71 6.33
CA ASN A 181 -0.44 -9.49 7.63
C ASN A 181 0.12 -8.07 7.86
N TRP A 182 -0.03 -7.16 6.91
CA TRP A 182 0.46 -5.77 7.00
C TRP A 182 -0.05 -4.99 8.21
N HIS A 183 -1.33 -5.15 8.56
CA HIS A 183 -1.95 -4.50 9.72
C HIS A 183 -1.31 -4.90 11.07
N GLN A 184 -0.58 -6.01 11.11
CA GLN A 184 0.17 -6.44 12.30
C GLN A 184 1.48 -5.65 12.51
N LEU A 185 1.96 -4.94 11.47
CA LEU A 185 3.22 -4.20 11.50
C LEU A 185 3.05 -2.70 11.29
N PHE A 186 2.05 -2.28 10.52
CA PHE A 186 1.77 -0.88 10.19
C PHE A 186 0.26 -0.62 10.19
N PRO A 187 -0.21 0.59 10.53
CA PRO A 187 -1.60 0.97 10.33
C PRO A 187 -2.01 0.72 8.87
N THR A 188 -2.98 -0.18 8.65
CA THR A 188 -3.30 -0.67 7.31
C THR A 188 -4.80 -0.75 7.09
N THR A 189 -5.26 -0.37 5.90
CA THR A 189 -6.60 -0.66 5.42
C THR A 189 -6.53 -1.47 4.14
N TYR A 190 -7.24 -2.60 4.11
CA TYR A 190 -7.43 -3.45 2.94
C TYR A 190 -8.75 -3.09 2.25
N HIS A 191 -8.67 -2.49 1.06
CA HIS A 191 -9.80 -2.19 0.20
C HIS A 191 -10.12 -3.41 -0.65
N MET A 192 -11.12 -4.15 -0.21
CA MET A 192 -11.51 -5.42 -0.81
C MET A 192 -12.55 -5.22 -1.91
N LEU A 193 -12.42 -5.95 -3.02
CA LEU A 193 -13.39 -5.90 -4.12
C LEU A 193 -14.77 -6.43 -3.71
N ARG A 194 -14.78 -7.46 -2.88
CA ARG A 194 -15.91 -8.19 -2.32
C ARG A 194 -15.61 -8.54 -0.88
N MET A 195 -15.90 -7.61 0.01
CA MET A 195 -15.73 -7.77 1.46
C MET A 195 -16.64 -8.87 2.01
N ASP A 196 -17.82 -9.03 1.42
CA ASP A 196 -18.80 -10.07 1.74
C ASP A 196 -18.29 -11.50 1.48
N TYR A 197 -17.23 -11.68 0.70
CA TYR A 197 -16.59 -12.99 0.55
C TYR A 197 -16.02 -13.53 1.87
N LEU A 198 -15.64 -12.65 2.80
CA LEU A 198 -15.17 -13.04 4.13
C LEU A 198 -16.30 -13.57 5.04
N GLU A 199 -17.56 -13.47 4.62
CA GLU A 199 -18.71 -14.01 5.36
C GLU A 199 -18.83 -15.54 5.26
N LYS A 200 -18.06 -16.17 4.36
CA LYS A 200 -17.98 -17.63 4.29
C LYS A 200 -17.54 -18.23 5.64
N PRO A 201 -18.22 -19.28 6.14
CA PRO A 201 -17.85 -19.95 7.38
C PRO A 201 -16.38 -20.40 7.43
N GLU A 202 -15.85 -20.88 6.31
CA GLU A 202 -14.48 -21.39 6.15
C GLU A 202 -13.42 -20.29 6.27
N LEU A 203 -13.81 -19.02 6.06
CA LEU A 203 -12.96 -17.84 6.16
C LEU A 203 -13.14 -17.08 7.48
N LYS A 204 -13.91 -17.61 8.44
CA LYS A 204 -14.15 -16.95 9.74
C LYS A 204 -12.86 -16.55 10.45
N GLN A 205 -11.81 -17.37 10.37
CA GLN A 205 -10.52 -17.06 10.98
C GLN A 205 -9.81 -15.88 10.27
N LEU A 206 -9.85 -15.84 8.94
CA LEU A 206 -9.30 -14.72 8.17
C LEU A 206 -10.11 -13.44 8.42
N LYS A 207 -11.44 -13.52 8.45
CA LYS A 207 -12.33 -12.40 8.81
C LYS A 207 -11.98 -11.83 10.18
N LYS A 208 -11.84 -12.69 11.20
CA LYS A 208 -11.44 -12.30 12.55
C LYS A 208 -10.06 -11.61 12.55
N HIS A 209 -9.11 -12.17 11.81
CA HIS A 209 -7.76 -11.62 11.69
C HIS A 209 -7.76 -10.22 11.06
N LEU A 210 -8.58 -10.00 10.04
CA LEU A 210 -8.69 -8.73 9.30
C LEU A 210 -9.67 -7.71 9.91
N MET A 211 -10.31 -8.05 11.03
CA MET A 211 -11.36 -7.24 11.64
C MET A 211 -10.86 -5.83 11.97
N GLY A 212 -11.64 -4.81 11.61
CA GLY A 212 -11.28 -3.39 11.80
C GLY A 212 -10.26 -2.83 10.79
N ASN A 213 -9.68 -3.68 9.92
CA ASN A 213 -8.66 -3.27 8.95
C ASN A 213 -9.12 -3.42 7.50
N THR A 214 -10.38 -3.77 7.25
CA THR A 214 -10.91 -3.99 5.89
C THR A 214 -11.97 -2.95 5.56
N LYS A 215 -12.10 -2.63 4.27
CA LYS A 215 -13.11 -1.74 3.72
C LYS A 215 -13.57 -2.27 2.36
N GLN A 216 -14.87 -2.25 2.10
CA GLN A 216 -15.40 -2.52 0.77
C GLN A 216 -14.98 -1.40 -0.20
N ILE A 217 -14.44 -1.77 -1.36
CA ILE A 217 -14.28 -0.83 -2.47
C ILE A 217 -15.67 -0.32 -2.85
N ASN A 218 -15.89 0.98 -2.67
CA ASN A 218 -17.14 1.63 -3.05
C ASN A 218 -17.07 2.07 -4.51
N GLY A 219 -17.76 1.34 -5.39
CA GLY A 219 -17.94 1.74 -6.80
C GLY A 219 -18.75 3.03 -6.98
N THR A 220 -19.26 3.63 -5.91
CA THR A 220 -20.07 4.86 -5.93
C THR A 220 -19.27 6.14 -5.73
N THR A 221 -17.96 6.07 -5.41
CA THR A 221 -17.09 7.27 -5.30
C THR A 221 -17.03 8.06 -6.62
N TYR A 222 -17.40 7.43 -7.75
CA TYR A 222 -17.54 8.06 -9.07
C TYR A 222 -18.83 8.88 -9.26
N GLN A 223 -19.84 8.71 -8.40
CA GLN A 223 -21.12 9.41 -8.56
C GLN A 223 -21.10 10.82 -7.94
N THR A 224 -20.31 11.05 -6.89
CA THR A 224 -20.26 12.34 -6.18
C THR A 224 -19.45 13.41 -6.90
N THR A 225 -18.56 13.05 -7.82
CA THR A 225 -17.81 14.02 -8.65
C THR A 225 -18.62 14.59 -9.81
N ARG A 226 -19.79 14.00 -10.14
CA ARG A 226 -20.67 14.52 -11.21
C ARG A 226 -21.42 15.79 -10.81
N LEU A 227 -21.56 16.09 -9.51
CA LEU A 227 -22.23 17.30 -9.03
C LEU A 227 -21.33 18.55 -8.99
N HIS A 228 -20.01 18.40 -9.10
CA HIS A 228 -19.07 19.53 -9.15
C HIS A 228 -18.53 19.86 -10.55
N ARG A 229 -18.89 19.10 -11.60
CA ARG A 229 -18.51 19.42 -12.99
C ARG A 229 -19.39 20.48 -13.67
N ASN A 230 -20.49 20.92 -13.04
CA ASN A 230 -21.36 21.96 -13.58
C ASN A 230 -21.15 23.36 -12.97
N LYS A 231 -20.17 23.55 -12.07
CA LYS A 231 -19.81 24.86 -11.52
C LYS A 231 -18.29 24.90 -11.31
N SER A 232 -17.64 25.94 -11.83
CA SER A 232 -16.18 26.20 -11.84
C SER A 232 -15.48 25.68 -13.11
N TYR A 233 -15.61 26.37 -14.25
CA TYR A 233 -14.72 27.47 -14.64
C TYR A 233 -13.23 27.17 -14.41
N CYS A 234 -12.57 26.66 -15.45
CA CYS A 234 -11.31 27.27 -15.87
C CYS A 234 -11.67 28.68 -16.35
N LEU A 235 -11.66 29.66 -15.43
CA LEU A 235 -11.44 31.04 -15.83
C LEU A 235 -9.92 31.22 -15.87
N ILE A 236 -9.47 31.29 -17.11
CA ILE A 236 -8.18 31.80 -17.53
C ILE A 236 -8.01 33.19 -16.92
N ASN A 237 -6.90 33.40 -16.23
CA ASN A 237 -6.11 34.63 -16.22
C ASN A 237 -4.66 34.23 -15.96
#